data_AF-A0AAV3EDB6-F1
#
_entry.id   AF-A0AAV3EDB6-F1
#
_cell.length_a   1.000
_cell.length_b   1.000
_cell.length_c   1.000
_cell.angle_alpha   90.00
_cell.angle_beta   90.00
_cell.angle_gamma   90.00
#
_symmetry.space_group_name_H-M   'P 1'
#
loop_
_entity.id
_entity.type
_entity.pdbx_description
1 polymer ?
#
loop_
_entity_poly.entity_id
_entity_poly.type
_entity_poly.pdbx_seq_one_letter_code
_entity_poly.pdbx_strand_id
1 'polypeptide(L)'
;MTIYLIYLARNFIKNLIGGKIFDSSNTQLADKAWKVFLALTFLSVKVAASGNPIALPFSFNASMSFTPLLGALIIWLMMKILEKGIDIAEENEFTI
;
A
#
# COMPACT_ATOMS: atom_id res chain seq x y z
N MET A 1 11.02 -4.34 -4.92
CA MET A 1 9.79 -3.63 -4.48
C MET A 1 10.03 -2.17 -4.14
N THR A 2 11.10 -1.81 -3.42
CA THR A 2 11.41 -0.41 -3.05
C THR A 2 11.58 0.53 -4.24
N ILE A 3 12.34 0.13 -5.27
CA ILE A 3 12.50 0.93 -6.51
C ILE A 3 11.14 1.18 -7.19
N TYR A 4 10.27 0.17 -7.18
CA TYR A 4 8.93 0.28 -7.74
C TYR A 4 8.05 1.25 -6.93
N LEU A 5 8.12 1.22 -5.59
CA LEU A 5 7.45 2.22 -4.74
C LEU A 5 7.94 3.65 -5.03
N ILE A 6 9.25 3.84 -5.21
CA ILE A 6 9.83 5.15 -5.59
C ILE A 6 9.27 5.60 -6.93
N TYR A 7 9.19 4.69 -7.92
CA TYR A 7 8.59 4.99 -9.22
C TYR A 7 7.12 5.41 -9.08
N LEU A 8 6.30 4.68 -8.31
CA LEU A 8 4.90 5.02 -8.08
C LEU A 8 4.75 6.38 -7.39
N ALA A 9 5.51 6.62 -6.32
CA ALA A 9 5.50 7.88 -5.58
C ALA A 9 5.91 9.07 -6.47
N ARG A 10 6.96 8.90 -7.31
CA ARG A 10 7.40 9.93 -8.24
C ARG A 10 6.30 10.32 -9.22
N ASN A 11 5.58 9.36 -9.79
CA ASN A 11 4.50 9.66 -10.73
C ASN A 11 3.30 10.32 -10.04
N PHE A 12 2.99 9.89 -8.81
CA PHE A 12 1.94 10.53 -8.01
C PHE A 12 2.29 12.00 -7.73
N ILE A 13 3.53 12.28 -7.31
CA ILE A 13 4.03 13.64 -7.07
C ILE A 13 3.98 14.49 -8.34
N LYS A 14 4.35 13.93 -9.50
CA LYS A 14 4.23 14.63 -10.78
C LYS A 14 2.80 15.06 -11.07
N ASN A 15 1.82 14.19 -10.82
CA ASN A 15 0.41 14.49 -11.01
C ASN A 15 -0.07 15.59 -10.04
N LEU A 16 0.34 15.52 -8.76
CA LEU A 16 0.05 16.56 -7.77
C LEU A 16 0.59 17.92 -8.21
N ILE A 17 1.86 17.98 -8.63
CA ILE A 17 2.50 19.23 -9.11
C ILE A 17 1.77 19.77 -10.35
N GLY A 18 1.27 18.88 -11.21
CA GLY A 18 0.47 19.25 -12.38
C GLY A 18 -0.98 19.64 -12.08
N GLY A 19 -1.40 19.71 -10.82
CA GLY A 19 -2.78 20.04 -10.42
C GLY A 19 -3.80 18.92 -10.68
N LYS A 20 -3.34 17.72 -11.07
CA LYS A 20 -4.18 16.57 -11.41
C LYS A 20 -4.40 15.67 -10.20
N ILE A 21 -4.99 16.21 -9.13
CA ILE A 21 -5.18 15.46 -7.88
C ILE A 21 -6.31 14.42 -8.04
N PHE A 22 -7.48 14.86 -8.52
CA PHE A 22 -8.65 14.01 -8.77
C PHE A 22 -8.61 13.45 -10.20
N ASP A 23 -7.53 12.74 -10.51
CA ASP A 23 -7.35 12.04 -11.79
C ASP A 23 -7.27 10.54 -11.54
N SER A 24 -7.93 9.73 -12.37
CA SER A 24 -7.97 8.27 -12.21
C SER A 24 -6.58 7.62 -12.26
N SER A 25 -5.58 8.27 -12.84
CA SER A 25 -4.20 7.80 -12.79
C SER A 25 -3.65 7.77 -11.35
N ASN A 26 -4.07 8.70 -10.48
CA ASN A 26 -3.64 8.72 -9.07
C ASN A 26 -4.25 7.58 -8.26
N THR A 27 -5.51 7.23 -8.51
CA THR A 27 -6.14 6.07 -7.84
C THR A 27 -5.46 4.78 -8.28
N GLN A 28 -5.08 4.63 -9.55
CA GLN A 28 -4.30 3.49 -10.04
C GLN A 28 -2.88 3.41 -9.45
N LEU A 29 -2.21 4.55 -9.28
CA LEU A 29 -0.88 4.60 -8.64
C LEU A 29 -0.99 4.21 -7.15
N ALA A 30 -1.98 4.73 -6.44
CA ALA A 30 -2.26 4.37 -5.06
C ALA A 30 -2.66 2.90 -4.92
N ASP A 31 -3.46 2.36 -5.85
CA ASP A 31 -3.84 0.94 -5.92
C ASP A 31 -2.63 0.01 -5.96
N LYS A 32 -1.70 0.32 -6.87
CA LYS A 32 -0.45 -0.44 -6.99
C LYS A 32 0.40 -0.31 -5.73
N ALA A 33 0.47 0.88 -5.14
CA ALA A 33 1.30 1.15 -3.99
C ALA A 33 0.82 0.40 -2.73
N TRP A 34 -0.48 0.45 -2.40
CA TRP A 34 -0.98 -0.24 -1.20
C TRP A 34 -0.81 -1.75 -1.29
N LYS A 35 -1.00 -2.34 -2.48
CA LYS A 35 -0.75 -3.78 -2.72
C LYS A 35 0.71 -4.16 -2.54
N VAL A 36 1.63 -3.29 -2.97
CA VAL A 36 3.07 -3.50 -2.76
C VAL A 36 3.42 -3.45 -1.28
N PHE A 37 2.86 -2.50 -0.52
CA PHE A 37 3.02 -2.48 0.93
C PHE A 37 2.42 -3.72 1.60
N LEU A 38 1.24 -4.18 1.17
CA LEU A 38 0.64 -5.40 1.69
C LEU A 38 1.50 -6.64 1.40
N ALA A 39 2.08 -6.74 0.20
CA ALA A 39 3.00 -7.81 -0.13
C ALA A 39 4.28 -7.76 0.73
N LEU A 40 4.82 -6.57 1.00
CA LEU A 40 5.96 -6.40 1.90
C LEU A 40 5.66 -6.87 3.33
N THR A 41 4.43 -6.70 3.81
CA THR A 41 3.96 -7.26 5.08
C THR A 41 4.16 -8.77 5.12
N PHE A 42 3.65 -9.51 4.13
CA PHE A 42 3.81 -10.96 4.08
C PHE A 42 5.26 -11.41 3.86
N LEU A 43 6.03 -10.66 3.08
CA LEU A 43 7.47 -10.94 2.89
C LEU A 43 8.31 -10.65 4.15
N SER A 44 7.77 -9.90 5.11
CA SER A 44 8.46 -9.60 6.38
C SER A 44 8.32 -10.71 7.43
N VAL A 45 7.59 -11.78 7.12
CA VAL A 45 7.40 -12.91 8.04
C VAL A 45 8.75 -13.56 8.34
N LYS A 46 9.07 -13.65 9.63
CA LYS A 46 10.23 -14.37 10.15
C LYS A 46 9.73 -15.52 11.00
N VAL A 47 10.23 -16.71 10.70
CA VAL A 47 9.98 -17.91 11.49
C VAL A 47 11.27 -18.28 12.21
N ALA A 48 11.20 -18.41 13.52
CA ALA A 48 12.28 -18.88 14.36
C ALA A 48 11.85 -20.17 15.07
N ALA A 49 12.74 -21.17 15.04
CA ALA A 49 12.63 -22.33 15.91
C ALA A 49 13.52 -22.09 17.14
N SER A 50 13.04 -22.44 18.33
CA SER A 50 13.86 -22.50 19.54
C SER A 50 13.81 -23.89 20.15
N GLY A 51 14.91 -24.31 20.79
CA GLY A 51 15.13 -25.68 21.23
C GLY A 51 15.88 -26.53 20.20
N ASN A 52 16.12 -27.80 20.51
CA ASN A 52 16.73 -28.75 19.58
C ASN A 52 15.66 -29.18 18.56
N PRO A 53 15.80 -28.90 17.25
CA PRO A 53 14.78 -29.25 16.26
C PRO A 53 14.57 -30.76 16.10
N ILE A 54 15.42 -31.57 16.72
CA ILE A 54 15.41 -33.04 16.65
C ILE A 54 15.05 -33.67 18.01
N ALA A 55 14.84 -32.87 19.07
CA ALA A 55 14.48 -33.37 20.40
C ALA A 55 13.48 -32.45 21.12
N LEU A 56 12.42 -33.02 21.68
CA LEU A 56 11.38 -32.27 22.38
C LEU A 56 11.86 -31.81 23.78
N PRO A 57 11.40 -30.61 24.24
CA PRO A 57 10.50 -29.71 23.52
C PRO A 57 11.24 -28.70 22.63
N PHE A 58 10.72 -28.49 21.42
CA PHE A 58 11.02 -27.33 20.59
C PHE A 58 9.78 -26.45 20.45
N SER A 59 9.98 -25.18 20.10
CA SER A 59 8.87 -24.26 19.80
C SER A 59 9.13 -23.50 18.51
N PHE A 60 8.04 -23.18 17.80
CA PHE A 60 8.06 -22.30 16.64
C PHE A 60 7.43 -20.96 17.01
N ASN A 61 8.11 -19.88 16.66
CA ASN A 61 7.59 -18.54 16.78
C ASN A 61 7.63 -17.87 15.40
N ALA A 62 6.52 -17.28 15.00
CA ALA A 62 6.41 -16.50 13.79
C ALA A 62 6.10 -15.04 14.13
N SER A 63 6.80 -14.13 13.49
CA SER A 63 6.60 -12.69 13.64
C SER A 63 6.54 -12.03 12.27
N MET A 64 5.88 -10.88 12.19
CA MET A 64 5.70 -10.11 10.96
C MET A 64 5.84 -8.62 11.28
N SER A 65 6.37 -7.85 10.35
CA SER A 65 6.43 -6.40 10.48
C SER A 65 5.06 -5.77 10.28
N PHE A 66 4.62 -5.00 11.26
CA PHE A 66 3.36 -4.24 11.19
C PHE A 66 3.50 -2.93 10.39
N THR A 67 4.70 -2.38 10.28
CA THR A 67 4.96 -1.12 9.56
C THR A 67 4.47 -1.12 8.10
N PRO A 68 4.82 -2.11 7.25
CA PRO A 68 4.29 -2.15 5.89
C PRO A 68 2.77 -2.36 5.84
N LEU A 69 2.18 -3.03 6.83
CA LEU A 69 0.73 -3.23 6.91
C LEU A 69 0.00 -1.91 7.15
N LEU A 70 0.52 -1.10 8.07
CA LEU A 70 -0.01 0.23 8.33
C LEU A 70 0.13 1.12 7.08
N GLY A 71 1.26 1.06 6.39
CA GLY A 71 1.47 1.77 5.12
C GLY A 71 0.44 1.36 4.05
N ALA A 72 0.16 0.07 3.92
CA ALA A 72 -0.87 -0.43 3.01
C ALA A 72 -2.25 0.14 3.34
N LEU A 73 -2.64 0.10 4.62
CA LEU A 73 -3.94 0.61 5.08
C LEU A 73 -4.10 2.10 4.79
N ILE A 74 -3.09 2.91 5.12
CA ILE A 74 -3.12 4.36 4.90
C ILE A 74 -3.26 4.68 3.40
N ILE A 75 -2.46 4.05 2.56
CA ILE A 75 -2.49 4.32 1.10
C ILE A 75 -3.82 3.85 0.49
N TRP A 76 -4.35 2.72 0.95
CA TRP A 76 -5.66 2.24 0.52
C TRP A 76 -6.79 3.20 0.90
N LEU A 77 -6.79 3.73 2.13
CA LEU A 77 -7.76 4.75 2.55
C LEU A 77 -7.65 6.01 1.69
N MET A 78 -6.43 6.49 1.43
CA MET A 78 -6.19 7.64 0.55
C MET A 78 -6.72 7.38 -0.87
N MET A 79 -6.52 6.18 -1.40
CA MET A 79 -7.08 5.78 -2.70
C MET A 79 -8.61 5.88 -2.70
N LYS A 80 -9.28 5.39 -1.65
CA LYS A 80 -10.75 5.48 -1.53
C LYS A 80 -11.26 6.91 -1.45
N ILE A 81 -10.54 7.78 -0.75
CA ILE A 81 -10.86 9.21 -0.71
C ILE A 81 -10.71 9.84 -2.11
N LEU A 82 -9.65 9.49 -2.85
CA LEU A 82 -9.44 9.99 -4.21
C LEU A 82 -10.51 9.49 -5.19
N GLU A 83 -10.87 8.20 -5.14
CA GLU A 83 -11.96 7.63 -5.95
C GLU A 83 -13.26 8.42 -5.72
N LYS A 84 -13.60 8.70 -4.45
CA LYS A 84 -14.78 9.50 -4.12
C LYS A 84 -14.67 10.97 -4.52
N GLY A 85 -13.49 11.56 -4.44
CA GLY A 85 -13.27 12.91 -4.94
C GLY A 85 -13.45 13.02 -6.45
N ILE A 86 -13.08 11.98 -7.20
CA ILE A 86 -13.30 11.91 -8.65
C ILE A 86 -14.79 11.78 -8.96
N ASP A 87 -15.50 10.83 -8.31
CA ASP A 87 -16.95 10.66 -8.49
C ASP A 87 -17.69 11.99 -8.31
N ILE A 88 -17.37 12.74 -7.25
CA ILE A 88 -17.96 14.05 -6.94
C ILE A 88 -17.59 15.11 -7.99
N ALA A 89 -16.35 15.11 -8.48
CA ALA A 89 -15.92 16.07 -9.50
C ALA A 89 -16.66 15.84 -10.83
N GLU A 90 -16.78 14.57 -11.25
CA GLU A 90 -17.52 14.20 -12.45
C GLU A 90 -19.00 14.59 -12.33
N GLU A 91 -19.68 14.26 -11.23
CA GLU A 91 -21.08 14.66 -11.01
C GLU A 91 -21.29 16.19 -11.14
N ASN A 92 -20.37 16.99 -10.58
CA ASN A 92 -20.47 18.45 -10.63
C ASN A 92 -20.23 19.03 -12.04
N GLU A 93 -19.43 18.39 -12.89
CA GLU A 93 -19.24 18.82 -14.29
C GLU A 93 -20.48 18.56 -15.16
N PHE A 94 -21.34 17.59 -14.81
CA PHE A 94 -22.58 17.28 -15.54
C PHE A 94 -23.82 18.05 -15.06
N THR A 95 -23.70 18.91 -14.04
CA THR A 95 -24.83 19.64 -13.43
C THR A 95 -24.85 21.14 -13.76
N ILE A 96 -23.92 21.63 -14.61
CA ILE A 96 -23.83 23.04 -15.04
C ILE A 96 -24.50 23.24 -16.41
#